data_AF-A0A2D4PQQ2-F1
#
_entry.id   AF-A0A2D4PQQ2-F1
#
_cell.length_a   1.000
_cell.length_b   1.000
_cell.length_c   1.000
_cell.angle_alpha   90.00
_cell.angle_beta   90.00
_cell.angle_gamma   90.00
#
_symmetry.space_group_name_H-M   'P 1'
#
loop_
_entity.id
_entity.type
_entity.pdbx_description
1 polymer ?
#
loop_
_entity_poly.entity_id
_entity_poly.type
_entity_poly.pdbx_seq_one_letter_code
_entity_poly.pdbx_strand_id
1 'polypeptide(L)'
;IKHSSKVNLVMYFLQYEEEFDVFFREETPVTHLYFGRAVSKSMLGRIGLNCPRLIELVVCANGLQPLDDELIRIAERCKNLTAMGLGECEVTCRGFIEFVKMCGGRLTQLSIMEEVLIPDSDYNLDQIHSEVSKHLGRMWFPDMMPTW
;
A
#
# COMPACT_ATOMS: atom_id res chain seq x y z
N ILE A 1 15.48 17.68 13.63
CA ILE A 1 16.38 17.81 12.46
C ILE A 1 15.51 17.95 11.22
N LYS A 2 15.61 19.02 10.41
CA LYS A 2 14.82 19.16 9.17
C LYS A 2 15.60 18.53 8.01
N HIS A 3 15.11 17.43 7.47
CA HIS A 3 15.70 16.79 6.29
C HIS A 3 15.40 17.59 5.03
N SER A 4 16.34 17.63 4.08
CA SER A 4 16.14 18.28 2.79
C SER A 4 14.96 17.65 2.04
N SER A 5 14.10 18.48 1.45
CA SER A 5 12.97 18.02 0.62
C SER A 5 13.42 17.42 -0.72
N LYS A 6 14.69 17.61 -1.10
CA LYS A 6 15.27 17.11 -2.35
C LYS A 6 15.90 15.72 -2.24
N VAL A 7 15.94 15.15 -1.03
CA VAL A 7 16.55 13.84 -0.79
C VAL A 7 15.44 12.78 -0.76
N ASN A 8 15.67 11.71 -1.51
CA ASN A 8 14.92 10.47 -1.39
C ASN A 8 15.60 9.60 -0.33
N LEU A 9 14.86 9.32 0.75
CA LEU A 9 15.26 8.32 1.73
C LEU A 9 14.54 7.01 1.39
N VAL A 10 15.33 6.00 1.06
CA VAL A 10 14.88 4.66 0.65
C VAL A 10 15.27 3.67 1.74
N MET A 11 14.33 2.85 2.20
CA MET A 11 14.58 1.81 3.20
C MET A 11 14.08 0.46 2.72
N TYR A 12 14.93 -0.55 2.89
CA TYR A 12 14.64 -1.95 2.59
C TYR A 12 14.61 -2.76 3.88
N PHE A 13 13.49 -3.44 4.12
CA PHE A 13 13.28 -4.34 5.25
C PHE A 13 13.28 -5.77 4.71
N LEU A 14 14.43 -6.43 4.81
CA LEU A 14 14.67 -7.77 4.25
C LEU A 14 14.78 -8.88 5.33
N GLN A 15 14.75 -8.52 6.61
CA GLN A 15 14.88 -9.44 7.75
C GLN A 15 13.55 -9.60 8.51
N TYR A 16 13.52 -10.42 9.57
CA TYR A 16 12.29 -10.79 10.29
C TYR A 16 11.77 -9.68 11.22
N GLU A 17 10.46 -9.76 11.54
CA GLU A 17 9.64 -8.70 12.15
C GLU A 17 10.05 -8.19 13.53
N GLU A 18 10.76 -8.99 14.34
CA GLU A 18 10.96 -8.70 15.77
C GLU A 18 11.70 -7.37 16.04
N GLU A 19 12.45 -6.85 15.05
CA GLU A 19 13.22 -5.60 15.19
C GLU A 19 12.50 -4.35 14.65
N PHE A 20 11.32 -4.51 14.04
CA PHE A 20 10.69 -3.40 13.31
C PHE A 20 9.88 -2.47 14.22
N ASP A 21 9.58 -2.90 15.44
CA ASP A 21 8.67 -2.18 16.33
C ASP A 21 9.15 -0.81 16.81
N VAL A 22 10.40 -0.46 16.57
CA VAL A 22 10.96 0.87 16.89
C VAL A 22 10.79 1.89 15.76
N PHE A 23 10.52 1.47 14.53
CA PHE A 23 10.46 2.38 13.39
C PHE A 23 9.14 3.16 13.30
N PHE A 24 9.19 4.31 12.64
CA PHE A 24 8.06 5.17 12.30
C PHE A 24 7.17 5.55 13.50
N ARG A 25 7.74 5.66 14.72
CA ARG A 25 7.01 6.16 15.90
C ARG A 25 6.83 7.67 15.89
N GLU A 26 7.70 8.37 15.15
CA GLU A 26 7.70 9.82 14.96
C GLU A 26 7.77 10.15 13.47
N GLU A 27 7.52 11.41 13.11
CA GLU A 27 7.58 11.87 11.72
C GLU A 27 8.93 11.51 11.09
N THR A 28 8.87 10.64 10.09
CA THR A 28 10.04 10.08 9.41
C THR A 28 10.02 10.53 7.94
N PRO A 29 11.09 11.13 7.41
CA PRO A 29 11.13 11.69 6.06
C PRO A 29 11.35 10.62 4.98
N VAL A 30 10.92 9.38 5.22
CA VAL A 30 11.08 8.28 4.27
C VAL A 30 10.22 8.53 3.03
N THR A 31 10.76 8.14 1.88
CA THR A 31 10.14 8.34 0.57
C THR A 31 9.82 7.03 -0.12
N HIS A 32 10.63 5.99 0.08
CA HIS A 32 10.42 4.68 -0.54
C HIS A 32 10.62 3.60 0.51
N LEU A 33 9.64 2.71 0.64
CA LEU A 33 9.63 1.61 1.59
C LEU A 33 9.41 0.29 0.88
N TYR A 34 10.30 -0.67 1.12
CA TYR A 34 10.20 -2.01 0.57
C TYR A 34 10.28 -3.03 1.70
N PHE A 35 9.20 -3.75 1.94
CA PHE A 35 9.14 -4.88 2.85
C PHE A 35 9.23 -6.17 2.05
N GLY A 36 10.43 -6.75 1.99
CA GLY A 36 10.69 -7.99 1.27
C GLY A 36 10.21 -9.25 2.01
N ARG A 37 9.72 -9.10 3.25
CA ARG A 37 9.10 -10.13 4.08
C ARG A 37 7.81 -9.57 4.70
N ALA A 38 7.25 -10.30 5.67
CA ALA A 38 6.10 -9.88 6.44
C ALA A 38 6.34 -8.53 7.14
N VAL A 39 5.34 -7.65 7.08
CA VAL A 39 5.25 -6.43 7.87
C VAL A 39 3.98 -6.48 8.70
N SER A 40 4.03 -5.99 9.94
CA SER A 40 2.87 -5.97 10.82
C SER A 40 1.86 -4.88 10.43
N LYS A 41 0.57 -5.15 10.69
CA LYS A 41 -0.51 -4.16 10.52
C LYS A 41 -0.25 -2.87 11.32
N SER A 42 0.30 -2.99 12.53
CA SER A 42 0.64 -1.84 13.38
C SER A 42 1.75 -0.95 12.79
N MET A 43 2.72 -1.56 12.09
CA MET A 43 3.75 -0.81 11.37
C MET A 43 3.17 -0.05 10.18
N LEU A 44 2.30 -0.68 9.38
CA LEU A 44 1.60 0.01 8.28
C LEU A 44 0.75 1.17 8.79
N GLY A 45 0.05 0.99 9.92
CA GLY A 45 -0.69 2.04 10.58
C GLY A 45 0.18 3.24 11.00
N ARG A 46 1.39 2.97 11.50
CA ARG A 46 2.38 4.00 11.83
C ARG A 46 2.93 4.71 10.60
N ILE A 47 3.17 4.00 9.50
CA ILE A 47 3.58 4.60 8.23
C ILE A 47 2.55 5.63 7.78
N GLY A 48 1.26 5.27 7.80
CA GLY A 48 0.17 6.20 7.48
C GLY A 48 0.15 7.43 8.38
N LEU A 49 0.52 7.32 9.67
CA LEU A 49 0.55 8.46 10.60
C LEU A 49 1.78 9.36 10.43
N ASN A 50 2.93 8.76 10.18
CA ASN A 50 4.23 9.37 10.44
C ASN A 50 5.13 9.52 9.19
N CYS A 51 4.70 9.07 8.01
CA CYS A 51 5.49 9.14 6.78
C CYS A 51 4.82 10.02 5.70
N PRO A 52 4.62 11.34 5.92
CA PRO A 52 3.90 12.21 4.99
C PRO A 52 4.60 12.38 3.62
N ARG A 53 5.89 12.02 3.54
CA ARG A 53 6.72 12.14 2.33
C ARG A 53 6.77 10.87 1.49
N LEU A 54 6.02 9.82 1.86
CA LEU A 54 6.03 8.55 1.15
C LEU A 54 5.59 8.72 -0.31
N ILE A 55 6.39 8.16 -1.22
CA ILE A 55 6.24 8.16 -2.68
C ILE A 55 5.92 6.73 -3.15
N GLU A 56 6.62 5.74 -2.58
CA GLU A 56 6.47 4.34 -2.94
C GLU A 56 6.41 3.43 -1.72
N LEU A 57 5.48 2.49 -1.72
CA LEU A 57 5.34 1.45 -0.71
C LEU A 57 5.12 0.10 -1.37
N VAL A 58 6.02 -0.84 -1.11
CA VAL A 58 5.88 -2.24 -1.54
C VAL A 58 5.87 -3.13 -0.32
N VAL A 59 4.84 -3.96 -0.20
CA VAL A 59 4.64 -4.93 0.87
C VAL A 59 4.52 -6.31 0.26
N CYS A 60 5.50 -7.18 0.55
CA CYS A 60 5.49 -8.55 0.06
C CYS A 60 4.42 -9.40 0.77
N ALA A 61 4.33 -9.26 2.10
CA ALA A 61 3.36 -10.01 2.91
C ALA A 61 2.89 -9.24 4.15
N ASN A 62 1.68 -9.54 4.62
CA ASN A 62 1.10 -9.12 5.89
C ASN A 62 0.34 -10.31 6.52
N GLY A 63 -0.02 -10.20 7.80
CA GLY A 63 -0.87 -11.20 8.44
C GLY A 63 -2.30 -11.29 7.86
N LEU A 64 -3.12 -12.15 8.46
CA LEU A 64 -4.49 -12.48 8.03
C LEU A 64 -5.54 -11.41 8.40
N GLN A 65 -5.15 -10.14 8.53
CA GLN A 65 -6.07 -9.07 8.91
C GLN A 65 -6.18 -8.07 7.75
N PRO A 66 -7.42 -7.76 7.30
CA PRO A 66 -7.61 -6.77 6.25
C PRO A 66 -6.97 -5.42 6.58
N LEU A 67 -6.31 -4.81 5.59
CA LEU A 67 -5.50 -3.58 5.72
C LEU A 67 -6.25 -2.30 5.32
N ASP A 68 -7.57 -2.36 5.18
CA ASP A 68 -8.40 -1.25 4.67
C ASP A 68 -8.11 0.08 5.40
N ASP A 69 -8.10 0.08 6.74
CA ASP A 69 -7.88 1.28 7.56
C ASP A 69 -6.47 1.86 7.38
N GLU A 70 -5.46 0.99 7.28
CA GLU A 70 -4.08 1.37 7.06
C GLU A 70 -3.91 2.01 5.68
N LEU A 71 -4.50 1.40 4.64
CA LEU A 71 -4.48 1.94 3.29
C LEU A 71 -5.20 3.29 3.20
N ILE A 72 -6.40 3.42 3.76
CA ILE A 72 -7.14 4.69 3.81
C ILE A 72 -6.30 5.77 4.50
N ARG A 73 -5.68 5.45 5.64
CA ARG A 73 -4.83 6.39 6.37
C ARG A 73 -3.60 6.81 5.57
N ILE A 74 -2.96 5.87 4.85
CA ILE A 74 -1.85 6.16 3.94
C ILE A 74 -2.31 7.06 2.79
N ALA A 75 -3.44 6.76 2.14
CA ALA A 75 -3.99 7.63 1.09
C ALA A 75 -4.34 9.04 1.59
N GLU A 76 -4.84 9.14 2.82
CA GLU A 76 -5.18 10.41 3.45
C GLU A 76 -3.94 11.26 3.71
N ARG A 77 -2.86 10.70 4.23
CA ARG A 77 -1.72 11.47 4.74
C ARG A 77 -0.51 11.52 3.79
N CYS A 78 -0.27 10.46 3.03
CA CYS A 78 0.86 10.36 2.09
C CYS A 78 0.46 10.92 0.73
N LYS A 79 0.35 12.26 0.61
CA LYS A 79 -0.11 12.94 -0.60
C LYS A 79 0.83 12.82 -1.81
N ASN A 80 2.07 12.39 -1.58
CA ASN A 80 3.06 12.16 -2.63
C ASN A 80 3.14 10.70 -3.10
N LEU A 81 2.33 9.79 -2.54
CA LEU A 81 2.34 8.38 -2.94
C LEU A 81 1.93 8.24 -4.41
N THR A 82 2.81 7.70 -5.23
CA THR A 82 2.58 7.43 -6.65
C THR A 82 2.72 5.96 -7.02
N ALA A 83 3.29 5.14 -6.12
CA ALA A 83 3.52 3.72 -6.37
C ALA A 83 3.10 2.87 -5.16
N MET A 84 2.32 1.82 -5.41
CA MET A 84 1.96 0.82 -4.40
C MET A 84 2.07 -0.60 -4.95
N GLY A 85 2.71 -1.47 -4.18
CA GLY A 85 2.81 -2.90 -4.43
C GLY A 85 2.28 -3.69 -3.22
N LEU A 86 1.30 -4.58 -3.41
CA LEU A 86 0.83 -5.50 -2.36
C LEU A 86 0.86 -6.95 -2.89
N GLY A 87 1.62 -7.81 -2.22
CA GLY A 87 1.55 -9.28 -2.33
C GLY A 87 0.73 -9.86 -1.18
N GLU A 88 1.03 -11.08 -0.73
CA GLU A 88 0.40 -11.88 0.35
C GLU A 88 -0.17 -11.09 1.56
N CYS A 89 -1.29 -10.40 1.35
CA CYS A 89 -1.97 -9.50 2.28
C CYS A 89 -3.47 -9.66 2.06
N GLU A 90 -4.28 -9.00 2.90
CA GLU A 90 -5.73 -8.98 2.75
C GLU A 90 -6.25 -7.54 2.67
N VAL A 91 -7.09 -7.25 1.68
CA VAL A 91 -7.79 -5.96 1.54
C VAL A 91 -9.19 -6.25 0.98
N THR A 92 -10.24 -5.67 1.55
CA THR A 92 -11.57 -5.82 0.95
C THR A 92 -11.65 -5.07 -0.38
N CYS A 93 -12.42 -5.57 -1.34
CA CYS A 93 -12.62 -4.90 -2.63
C CYS A 93 -13.11 -3.45 -2.43
N ARG A 94 -14.07 -3.24 -1.52
CA ARG A 94 -14.54 -1.90 -1.15
C ARG A 94 -13.44 -1.02 -0.56
N GLY A 95 -12.66 -1.55 0.39
CA GLY A 95 -11.54 -0.83 1.00
C GLY A 95 -10.49 -0.42 -0.02
N PHE A 96 -10.16 -1.33 -0.95
CA PHE A 96 -9.22 -1.06 -2.03
C PHE A 96 -9.73 0.00 -3.02
N ILE A 97 -11.01 -0.07 -3.42
CA ILE A 97 -11.62 0.95 -4.29
C ILE A 97 -11.59 2.33 -3.63
N GLU A 98 -11.91 2.43 -2.34
CA GLU A 98 -11.87 3.72 -1.63
C GLU A 98 -10.43 4.25 -1.55
N PHE A 99 -9.44 3.39 -1.27
CA PHE A 99 -8.03 3.75 -1.34
C PHE A 99 -7.63 4.31 -2.71
N VAL A 100 -7.98 3.60 -3.80
CA VAL A 100 -7.67 4.05 -5.17
C VAL A 100 -8.38 5.35 -5.48
N LYS A 101 -9.64 5.52 -5.07
CA LYS A 101 -10.40 6.76 -5.27
C LYS A 101 -9.77 7.95 -4.54
N MET A 102 -9.28 7.77 -3.32
CA MET A 102 -8.60 8.81 -2.55
C MET A 102 -7.26 9.20 -3.17
N CYS A 103 -6.56 8.25 -3.79
CA CYS A 103 -5.31 8.56 -4.48
C CYS A 103 -5.55 9.14 -5.88
N GLY A 104 -6.49 8.56 -6.63
CA GLY A 104 -6.83 8.90 -8.00
C GLY A 104 -5.66 8.71 -8.96
N GLY A 105 -5.63 9.55 -10.00
CA GLY A 105 -4.63 9.49 -11.07
C GLY A 105 -3.17 9.75 -10.64
N ARG A 106 -2.90 10.07 -9.37
CA ARG A 106 -1.51 10.20 -8.88
C ARG A 106 -0.81 8.86 -8.69
N LEU A 107 -1.56 7.76 -8.51
CA LEU A 107 -0.97 6.42 -8.53
C LEU A 107 -0.59 6.10 -9.97
N THR A 108 0.68 6.21 -10.30
CA THR A 108 1.25 5.86 -11.61
C THR A 108 1.63 4.39 -11.70
N GLN A 109 1.98 3.78 -10.56
CA GLN A 109 2.28 2.35 -10.45
C GLN A 109 1.35 1.72 -9.39
N LEU A 110 0.68 0.64 -9.75
CA LEU A 110 -0.20 -0.10 -8.85
C LEU A 110 -0.14 -1.58 -9.22
N SER A 111 0.58 -2.36 -8.42
CA SER A 111 0.79 -3.80 -8.61
C SER A 111 0.19 -4.52 -7.40
N ILE A 112 -0.85 -5.30 -7.63
CA ILE A 112 -1.61 -5.95 -6.57
C ILE A 112 -1.89 -7.35 -7.05
N MET A 113 -1.41 -8.34 -6.30
CA MET A 113 -1.72 -9.74 -6.56
C MET A 113 -3.23 -9.99 -6.39
N GLU A 114 -3.84 -10.78 -7.27
CA GLU A 114 -5.29 -11.04 -7.26
C GLU A 114 -5.76 -11.59 -5.89
N GLU A 115 -4.97 -12.47 -5.27
CA GLU A 115 -5.26 -13.07 -3.96
C GLU A 115 -5.32 -12.07 -2.81
N VAL A 116 -4.86 -10.83 -2.99
CA VAL A 116 -4.94 -9.77 -1.99
C VAL A 116 -6.37 -9.25 -1.82
N LEU A 117 -7.16 -9.35 -2.87
CA LEU A 117 -8.47 -8.73 -2.97
C LEU A 117 -9.54 -9.68 -2.44
N ILE A 118 -10.20 -9.29 -1.36
CA ILE A 118 -11.29 -10.05 -0.75
C ILE A 118 -12.63 -9.50 -1.24
N PRO A 119 -13.42 -10.29 -1.99
CA PRO A 119 -14.79 -9.92 -2.36
C PRO A 119 -15.67 -9.64 -1.15
N ASP A 120 -16.59 -8.70 -1.30
CA ASP A 120 -17.57 -8.32 -0.28
C ASP A 120 -18.98 -8.29 -0.88
N SER A 121 -19.96 -7.78 -0.12
CA SER A 121 -21.36 -7.71 -0.58
C SER A 121 -21.56 -6.75 -1.75
N ASP A 122 -20.66 -5.78 -1.92
CA ASP A 122 -20.78 -4.67 -2.85
C ASP A 122 -19.99 -4.96 -4.14
N TYR A 123 -18.85 -5.65 -4.04
CA TYR A 123 -17.92 -5.89 -5.15
C TYR A 123 -17.34 -7.31 -5.17
N ASN A 124 -17.21 -7.86 -6.39
CA ASN A 124 -16.48 -9.08 -6.68
C ASN A 124 -15.21 -8.80 -7.52
N LEU A 125 -14.40 -9.84 -7.77
CA LEU A 125 -13.16 -9.73 -8.54
C LEU A 125 -13.40 -9.34 -10.02
N ASP A 126 -14.53 -9.76 -10.60
CA ASP A 126 -14.88 -9.41 -11.98
C ASP A 126 -15.19 -7.92 -12.17
N GLN A 127 -15.62 -7.22 -11.10
CA GLN A 127 -16.00 -5.81 -11.16
C GLN A 127 -14.87 -4.87 -10.75
N ILE A 128 -13.92 -5.35 -9.94
CA ILE A 128 -12.92 -4.47 -9.30
C ILE A 128 -12.04 -3.76 -10.33
N HIS A 129 -11.65 -4.47 -11.40
CA HIS A 129 -10.78 -3.91 -12.42
C HIS A 129 -11.40 -2.68 -13.11
N SER A 130 -12.72 -2.68 -13.31
CA SER A 130 -13.46 -1.58 -13.95
C SER A 130 -13.52 -0.35 -13.05
N GLU A 131 -13.87 -0.50 -11.77
CA GLU A 131 -13.93 0.62 -10.83
C GLU A 131 -12.54 1.20 -10.54
N VAL A 132 -11.53 0.35 -10.38
CA VAL A 132 -10.14 0.80 -10.20
C VAL A 132 -9.64 1.54 -11.43
N SER A 133 -9.88 1.00 -12.63
CA SER A 133 -9.48 1.65 -13.90
C SER A 133 -10.10 3.04 -14.06
N LYS A 134 -11.39 3.18 -13.70
CA LYS A 134 -12.12 4.45 -13.72
C LYS A 134 -11.50 5.50 -12.80
N HIS A 135 -11.10 5.12 -11.59
CA HIS A 135 -10.46 6.04 -10.64
C HIS A 135 -9.01 6.37 -10.99
N LEU A 136 -8.29 5.46 -11.66
CA LEU A 136 -6.94 5.68 -12.15
C LEU A 136 -6.88 6.46 -13.48
N GLY A 137 -7.97 6.45 -14.27
CA GLY A 137 -8.02 7.03 -15.62
C GLY A 137 -7.24 6.22 -16.67
N ARG A 138 -6.92 4.95 -16.39
CA ARG A 138 -6.25 4.02 -17.30
C ARG A 138 -6.69 2.59 -17.00
N MET A 139 -6.53 1.70 -17.97
CA MET A 139 -6.78 0.27 -17.75
C MET A 139 -5.86 -0.28 -16.66
N TRP A 140 -6.43 -1.07 -15.76
CA TRP A 140 -5.73 -1.74 -14.68
C TRP A 140 -6.37 -3.11 -14.42
N PHE A 141 -5.53 -4.08 -14.09
CA PHE A 141 -5.90 -5.43 -13.68
C PHE A 141 -4.98 -5.87 -12.54
N PRO A 142 -5.46 -6.73 -11.61
CA PRO A 142 -4.58 -7.36 -10.64
C PRO A 142 -3.56 -8.27 -11.36
N ASP A 143 -2.42 -8.46 -10.71
CA ASP A 143 -1.39 -9.39 -11.14
C ASP A 143 -1.83 -10.82 -10.79
N MET A 144 -1.66 -11.76 -11.72
CA MET A 144 -2.03 -13.17 -11.54
C MET A 144 -0.78 -14.04 -11.53
N MET A 145 -0.70 -14.97 -10.57
CA MET A 145 0.29 -16.05 -10.65
C MET A 145 -0.11 -17.08 -11.69
N PRO A 146 0.82 -17.55 -12.54
CA PRO A 146 0.51 -18.61 -13.46
C PRO A 146 0.28 -19.95 -12.72
N THR A 147 -0.69 -20.73 -13.18
CA THR A 147 -1.14 -21.99 -12.54
C THR A 147 -0.58 -23.26 -13.18
N TRP A 148 0.50 -23.16 -13.97
CA TRP A 148 1.06 -24.23 -14.81
C TRP A 148 2.42 -24.73 -14.33
#